data_AF-A0A3N0X845-F1
#
_entry.id   AF-A0A3N0X845-F1
#
_cell.length_a   1.000
_cell.length_b   1.000
_cell.length_c   1.000
_cell.angle_alpha   90.00
_cell.angle_beta   90.00
_cell.angle_gamma   90.00
#
_symmetry.space_group_name_H-M   'P 1'
#
loop_
_entity.id
_entity.type
_entity.pdbx_description
1 polymer ?
#
loop_
_entity_poly.entity_id
_entity_poly.type
_entity_poly.pdbx_seq_one_letter_code
_entity_poly.pdbx_strand_id
1 'polypeptide(L)'
;MKKILLGIALSVAVLQGCKKDNTDDEEVVQLTVDEQKEYDDAAALDFLNKHYLDSKGVITAFDDTTDTDNNEKKLADYNYVKLPSGVIYIVRPGAQPNPGKDVASNDVISFFNITKTYSAKKTNDKISFSDEATFINNVANTGVPSVDPAYYYVKSSVIKAYNTANSTTVERNFYEIEGLQEALKFFKSFDNRDIAEDYNMQGVIIVPSRAAFARDNSIYGTVYQNRSFVFNFQLYNTRTRLPKED
;
A
#
# COMPACT_ATOMS: atom_id res chain seq x y z
N MET A 1 -6.53 -10.09 41.47
CA MET A 1 -6.23 -9.36 40.21
C MET A 1 -4.95 -9.95 39.61
N LYS A 2 -5.10 -10.87 38.65
CA LYS A 2 -3.97 -11.58 38.01
C LYS A 2 -3.37 -10.68 36.94
N LYS A 3 -2.10 -10.31 37.10
CA LYS A 3 -1.29 -9.70 36.03
C LYS A 3 -0.62 -10.86 35.29
N ILE A 4 -1.00 -11.08 34.03
CA ILE A 4 -0.28 -11.99 33.13
C ILE A 4 0.59 -11.08 32.26
N LEU A 5 1.88 -11.02 32.61
CA LEU A 5 2.92 -10.48 31.74
C LEU A 5 3.33 -11.62 30.81
N LEU A 6 2.80 -11.60 29.58
CA LEU A 6 3.21 -12.54 28.54
C LEU A 6 4.46 -11.97 27.87
N GLY A 7 5.63 -12.38 28.33
CA GLY A 7 6.89 -12.17 27.62
C GLY A 7 6.93 -13.10 26.41
N ILE A 8 6.81 -12.54 25.21
CA ILE A 8 6.95 -13.28 23.95
C ILE A 8 8.44 -13.57 23.74
N ALA A 9 8.79 -14.85 23.69
CA ALA A 9 10.13 -15.30 23.34
C ALA A 9 10.30 -15.19 21.82
N LEU A 10 11.29 -14.39 21.38
CA LEU A 10 11.70 -14.32 19.97
C LEU A 10 12.32 -15.66 19.56
N SER A 11 11.66 -16.38 18.66
CA SER A 11 12.21 -17.58 18.02
C SER A 11 12.81 -17.21 16.68
N VAL A 12 14.13 -17.01 16.65
CA VAL A 12 14.89 -16.79 15.42
C VAL A 12 14.96 -18.12 14.65
N ALA A 13 14.22 -18.22 13.54
CA ALA A 13 14.32 -19.35 12.63
C ALA A 13 15.38 -19.06 11.57
N VAL A 14 16.59 -19.62 11.75
CA VAL A 14 17.67 -19.53 10.77
C VAL A 14 17.50 -20.66 9.75
N LEU A 15 17.08 -20.32 8.53
CA LEU A 15 17.03 -21.28 7.41
C LEU A 15 18.38 -21.29 6.70
N GLN A 16 19.22 -22.29 6.99
CA GLN A 16 20.47 -22.52 6.26
C GLN A 16 20.19 -23.10 4.87
N GLY A 17 20.27 -22.26 3.85
CA GLY A 17 20.44 -22.67 2.46
C GLY A 17 21.92 -22.99 2.18
N CYS A 18 22.18 -24.18 1.66
CA CYS A 18 23.49 -24.79 1.37
C CYS A 18 24.61 -23.82 0.91
N LYS A 19 25.75 -23.88 1.61
CA LYS A 19 27.00 -23.14 1.32
C LYS A 19 27.62 -23.46 -0.04
N LYS A 20 28.14 -22.42 -0.70
CA LYS A 20 29.52 -22.43 -1.23
C LYS A 20 30.09 -21.00 -1.35
N ASP A 21 31.27 -20.86 -0.76
CA ASP A 21 32.27 -19.79 -0.84
C ASP A 21 32.02 -18.41 -0.18
N ASN A 22 32.88 -18.16 0.83
CA ASN A 22 33.37 -16.89 1.38
C ASN A 22 32.80 -15.58 0.82
N THR A 23 31.77 -15.07 1.50
CA THR A 23 31.54 -13.64 1.74
C THR A 23 30.90 -13.52 3.11
N ASP A 24 31.26 -12.48 3.87
CA ASP A 24 30.56 -12.07 5.11
C ASP A 24 29.14 -11.58 4.74
N ASP A 25 28.34 -12.46 4.15
CA ASP A 25 26.96 -12.17 3.80
C ASP A 25 26.17 -12.17 5.11
N GLU A 26 25.75 -10.98 5.53
CA GLU A 26 24.82 -10.80 6.64
C GLU A 26 23.65 -11.77 6.46
N GLU A 27 23.55 -12.72 7.39
CA GLU A 27 22.49 -13.71 7.41
C GLU A 27 21.14 -12.98 7.46
N VAL A 28 20.40 -12.98 6.35
CA VAL A 28 19.11 -12.29 6.25
C VAL A 28 18.13 -13.03 7.14
N VAL A 29 17.91 -12.51 8.36
CA VAL A 29 16.92 -13.05 9.29
C VAL A 29 15.53 -12.86 8.68
N GLN A 30 14.93 -13.95 8.22
CA GLN A 30 13.56 -13.96 7.76
C GLN A 30 12.63 -14.02 8.97
N LEU A 31 11.82 -12.98 9.16
CA LEU A 31 10.78 -12.96 10.19
C LEU A 31 9.80 -14.13 10.00
N THR A 32 9.18 -14.59 11.07
CA THR A 32 7.97 -15.44 10.96
C THR A 32 6.81 -14.63 10.37
N VAL A 33 5.73 -15.31 9.96
CA VAL A 33 4.54 -14.64 9.40
C VAL A 33 3.88 -13.73 10.44
N ASP A 34 3.80 -14.19 11.70
CA ASP A 34 3.20 -13.42 12.78
C ASP A 34 4.07 -12.21 13.16
N GLU A 35 5.40 -12.37 13.23
CA GLU A 35 6.31 -11.24 13.44
C GLU A 35 6.22 -10.21 12.31
N GLN A 36 6.13 -10.64 11.05
CA GLN A 36 5.95 -9.71 9.92
C GLN A 36 4.64 -8.93 10.05
N LYS A 37 3.55 -9.60 10.47
CA LYS A 37 2.26 -8.95 10.70
C LYS A 37 2.34 -7.90 11.80
N GLU A 38 2.99 -8.22 12.92
CA GLU A 38 3.22 -7.27 14.02
C GLU A 38 4.08 -6.09 13.56
N TYR A 39 5.11 -6.38 12.76
CA TYR A 39 6.02 -5.36 12.25
C TYR A 39 5.33 -4.40 11.28
N ASP A 40 4.55 -4.92 10.33
CA ASP A 40 3.77 -4.10 9.40
C ASP A 40 2.79 -3.18 10.15
N ASP A 41 2.09 -3.73 11.15
CA ASP A 41 1.10 -2.99 11.92
C ASP A 41 1.77 -1.88 12.77
N ALA A 42 2.89 -2.18 13.43
CA ALA A 42 3.63 -1.20 14.21
C ALA A 42 4.28 -0.12 13.32
N ALA A 43 4.85 -0.52 12.18
CA ALA A 43 5.46 0.39 11.22
C ALA A 43 4.43 1.34 10.60
N ALA A 44 3.22 0.86 10.28
CA ALA A 44 2.13 1.70 9.80
C ALA A 44 1.72 2.76 10.83
N LEU A 45 1.65 2.40 12.13
CA LEU A 45 1.36 3.37 13.18
C LEU A 45 2.49 4.40 13.36
N ASP A 46 3.76 4.00 13.27
CA ASP A 46 4.88 4.95 13.28
C ASP A 46 4.82 5.89 12.07
N PHE A 47 4.51 5.36 10.88
CA PHE A 47 4.33 6.16 9.66
C PHE A 47 3.26 7.23 9.85
N LEU A 48 2.10 6.87 10.42
CA LEU A 48 1.03 7.83 10.71
C LEU A 48 1.45 8.96 11.65
N ASN A 49 2.36 8.70 12.58
CA ASN A 49 2.84 9.70 13.54
C ASN A 49 3.94 10.62 12.99
N LYS A 50 4.61 10.20 11.91
CA LYS A 50 5.76 10.89 11.31
C LYS A 50 5.46 11.61 10.00
N HIS A 51 4.22 11.54 9.56
CA HIS A 51 3.81 12.19 8.31
C HIS A 51 2.56 13.03 8.52
N TYR A 52 2.36 13.98 7.62
CA TYR A 52 1.19 14.84 7.51
C TYR A 52 0.75 14.93 6.04
N LEU A 53 -0.38 15.60 5.79
CA LEU A 53 -0.84 15.93 4.45
C LEU A 53 -0.58 17.41 4.18
N ASP A 54 0.14 17.72 3.11
CA ASP A 54 0.35 19.11 2.70
C ASP A 54 -0.94 19.78 2.18
N SER A 55 -0.83 21.02 1.72
CA SER A 55 -1.97 21.78 1.17
C SER A 55 -2.67 21.09 -0.01
N LYS A 56 -1.95 20.31 -0.83
CA LYS A 56 -2.47 19.49 -1.94
C LYS A 56 -2.87 18.08 -1.52
N GLY A 57 -2.78 17.75 -0.23
CA GLY A 57 -3.07 16.42 0.30
C GLY A 57 -1.96 15.40 0.05
N VAL A 58 -0.76 15.84 -0.32
CA VAL A 58 0.40 14.97 -0.54
C VAL A 58 0.99 14.55 0.80
N ILE A 59 1.26 13.26 0.96
CA ILE A 59 1.92 12.76 2.18
C ILE A 59 3.35 13.31 2.25
N THR A 60 3.65 13.99 3.35
CA THR A 60 4.96 14.60 3.62
C THR A 60 5.45 14.16 4.99
N ALA A 61 6.75 13.86 5.11
CA ALA A 61 7.37 13.56 6.40
C ALA A 61 7.62 14.87 7.15
N PHE A 62 7.46 14.86 8.48
CA PHE A 62 7.89 16.01 9.28
C PHE A 62 9.41 16.21 9.18
N ASP A 63 9.83 17.46 9.06
CA ASP A 63 11.22 17.87 9.12
C ASP A 63 11.73 17.79 10.57
N ASP A 64 12.81 17.05 10.80
CA ASP A 64 13.44 16.93 12.11
C ASP A 64 14.50 18.02 12.38
N THR A 65 14.77 18.87 11.39
CA THR A 65 15.78 19.94 11.43
C THR A 65 15.19 21.34 11.53
N THR A 66 13.92 21.53 11.17
CA THR A 66 13.22 22.83 11.24
C THR A 66 11.88 22.71 11.97
N ASP A 67 11.28 23.84 12.34
CA ASP A 67 9.97 23.90 12.99
C ASP A 67 8.84 24.34 12.06
N THR A 68 9.12 24.40 10.75
CA THR A 68 8.23 24.99 9.75
C THR A 68 6.92 24.23 9.57
N ASP A 69 6.91 22.92 9.84
CA ASP A 69 5.77 22.02 9.71
C ASP A 69 5.28 21.49 11.07
N ASN A 70 5.83 21.94 12.20
CA ASN A 70 5.43 21.45 13.54
C ASN A 70 3.95 21.70 13.89
N ASN A 71 3.29 22.61 13.17
CA ASN A 71 1.86 22.89 13.31
C ASN A 71 0.97 22.01 12.43
N GLU A 72 1.56 21.23 11.52
CA GLU A 72 0.84 20.37 10.61
C GLU A 72 0.22 19.19 11.36
N LYS A 73 -0.97 18.80 10.89
CA LYS A 73 -1.73 17.73 11.51
C LYS A 73 -1.14 16.37 11.11
N LYS A 74 -0.69 15.59 12.08
CA LYS A 74 -0.20 14.22 11.84
C LYS A 74 -1.30 13.36 11.22
N LEU A 75 -0.93 12.40 10.36
CA LEU A 75 -1.87 11.42 9.82
C LEU A 75 -2.59 10.65 10.94
N ALA A 76 -1.90 10.36 12.04
CA ALA A 76 -2.45 9.71 13.23
C ALA A 76 -3.59 10.50 13.91
N ASP A 77 -3.64 11.82 13.71
CA ASP A 77 -4.65 12.70 14.32
C ASP A 77 -5.89 12.86 13.43
N TYR A 78 -5.89 12.30 12.21
CA TYR A 78 -7.09 12.16 11.40
C TYR A 78 -7.96 10.99 11.88
N ASN A 79 -9.22 10.97 11.45
CA ASN A 79 -10.12 9.85 11.68
C ASN A 79 -9.75 8.67 10.77
N TYR A 80 -8.59 8.07 10.98
CA TYR A 80 -8.19 6.87 10.26
C TYR A 80 -9.01 5.66 10.72
N VAL A 81 -9.23 4.72 9.82
CA VAL A 81 -9.94 3.46 10.12
C VAL A 81 -9.02 2.30 9.78
N LYS A 82 -8.90 1.34 10.70
CA LYS A 82 -8.18 0.08 10.49
C LYS A 82 -9.17 -1.05 10.25
N LEU A 83 -9.04 -1.73 9.11
CA LEU A 83 -9.87 -2.86 8.70
C LEU A 83 -9.34 -4.18 9.29
N PRO A 84 -10.13 -5.27 9.29
CA PRO A 84 -9.71 -6.57 9.83
C PRO A 84 -8.46 -7.16 9.14
N SER A 85 -8.26 -6.88 7.86
CA SER A 85 -7.04 -7.22 7.11
C SER A 85 -5.79 -6.49 7.64
N GLY A 86 -6.00 -5.39 8.38
CA GLY A 86 -5.00 -4.44 8.84
C GLY A 86 -4.75 -3.28 7.90
N VAL A 87 -5.45 -3.23 6.76
CA VAL A 87 -5.45 -2.05 5.91
C VAL A 87 -5.92 -0.85 6.73
N ILE A 88 -5.20 0.26 6.63
CA ILE A 88 -5.58 1.53 7.24
C ILE A 88 -5.95 2.50 6.12
N TYR A 89 -7.04 3.24 6.26
CA TYR A 89 -7.37 4.31 5.34
C TYR A 89 -7.71 5.61 6.05
N ILE A 90 -7.45 6.72 5.36
CA ILE A 90 -7.81 8.08 5.76
C ILE A 90 -8.57 8.72 4.61
N VAL A 91 -9.84 9.04 4.85
CA VAL A 91 -10.61 9.92 3.98
C VAL A 91 -10.28 11.36 4.37
N ARG A 92 -9.62 12.12 3.48
CA ARG A 92 -9.24 13.50 3.79
C ARG A 92 -10.50 14.37 3.88
N PRO A 93 -10.72 15.08 5.01
CA PRO A 93 -11.88 15.94 5.17
C PRO A 93 -11.97 17.00 4.06
N GLY A 94 -13.16 17.18 3.49
CA GLY A 94 -13.41 18.18 2.45
C GLY A 94 -12.80 17.88 1.07
N ALA A 95 -12.11 16.75 0.89
CA ALA A 95 -11.48 16.39 -0.37
C ALA A 95 -12.25 15.32 -1.17
N GLN A 96 -13.37 14.81 -0.64
CA GLN A 96 -14.24 13.89 -1.37
C GLN A 96 -15.18 14.67 -2.31
N PRO A 97 -15.48 14.13 -3.51
CA PRO A 97 -16.45 14.72 -4.43
C PRO A 97 -17.87 14.70 -3.85
N ASN A 98 -18.63 15.77 -4.10
CA ASN A 98 -20.05 15.86 -3.75
C ASN A 98 -20.85 16.58 -4.87
N PRO A 99 -21.65 15.85 -5.67
CA PRO A 99 -21.83 14.40 -5.65
C PRO A 99 -20.57 13.66 -6.10
N GLY A 100 -20.45 12.40 -5.68
CA GLY A 100 -19.35 11.52 -6.05
C GLY A 100 -19.82 10.08 -6.18
N LYS A 101 -19.15 9.32 -7.03
CA LYS A 101 -19.53 7.94 -7.36
C LYS A 101 -18.81 6.93 -6.48
N ASP A 102 -19.57 6.00 -5.91
CA ASP A 102 -19.01 4.90 -5.12
C ASP A 102 -18.21 3.93 -6.00
N VAL A 103 -17.21 3.28 -5.41
CA VAL A 103 -16.32 2.34 -6.10
C VAL A 103 -16.67 0.91 -5.72
N ALA A 104 -17.09 0.08 -6.69
CA ALA A 104 -17.23 -1.36 -6.51
C ALA A 104 -15.92 -2.09 -6.83
N SER A 105 -15.69 -3.27 -6.22
CA SER A 105 -14.41 -4.00 -6.29
C SER A 105 -13.90 -4.30 -7.71
N ASN A 106 -14.79 -4.38 -8.69
CA ASN A 106 -14.48 -4.73 -10.07
C ASN A 106 -14.75 -3.58 -11.06
N ASP A 107 -15.06 -2.38 -10.57
CA ASP A 107 -15.25 -1.23 -11.45
C ASP A 107 -13.97 -0.96 -12.26
N VAL A 108 -14.12 -0.23 -13.36
CA VAL A 108 -13.00 0.39 -14.04
C VAL A 108 -12.70 1.70 -13.34
N ILE A 109 -11.47 1.86 -12.86
CA ILE A 109 -11.02 3.07 -12.15
C ILE A 109 -10.03 3.87 -13.00
N SER A 110 -9.98 5.18 -12.78
CA SER A 110 -8.88 6.04 -13.23
C SER A 110 -8.20 6.60 -11.98
N PHE A 111 -6.96 6.18 -11.75
CA PHE A 111 -6.29 6.28 -10.46
C PHE A 111 -5.04 7.15 -10.57
N PHE A 112 -5.11 8.37 -10.06
CA PHE A 112 -3.97 9.27 -9.98
C PHE A 112 -3.33 9.13 -8.60
N ASN A 113 -2.11 8.63 -8.53
CA ASN A 113 -1.51 8.31 -7.25
C ASN A 113 0.00 8.53 -7.19
N ILE A 114 0.45 8.75 -5.97
CA ILE A 114 1.82 8.55 -5.52
C ILE A 114 1.75 7.34 -4.59
N THR A 115 2.25 6.21 -5.06
CA THR A 115 2.33 4.98 -4.27
C THR A 115 3.77 4.65 -3.99
N LYS A 116 4.08 4.55 -2.70
CA LYS A 116 5.37 4.09 -2.19
C LYS A 116 5.22 2.74 -1.52
N THR A 117 6.28 1.96 -1.55
CA THR A 117 6.35 0.65 -0.90
C THR A 117 7.47 0.64 0.12
N TYR A 118 7.31 -0.13 1.18
CA TYR A 118 8.22 -0.15 2.34
C TYR A 118 8.41 -1.56 2.87
N SER A 119 9.58 -1.80 3.46
CA SER A 119 9.80 -2.96 4.35
C SER A 119 9.62 -2.51 5.79
N ALA A 120 9.00 -3.34 6.64
CA ALA A 120 8.93 -3.07 8.07
C ALA A 120 10.19 -3.61 8.75
N LYS A 121 10.92 -2.77 9.49
CA LYS A 121 12.20 -3.13 10.12
C LYS A 121 12.23 -2.66 11.57
N LYS A 122 12.90 -3.44 12.41
CA LYS A 122 13.22 -3.07 13.80
C LYS A 122 14.66 -2.56 13.88
N THR A 123 14.82 -1.32 14.32
CA THR A 123 16.13 -0.69 14.56
C THR A 123 16.09 -0.03 15.93
N ASN A 124 17.07 -0.34 16.81
CA ASN A 124 17.14 0.20 18.18
C ASN A 124 15.82 0.07 18.95
N ASP A 125 15.24 -1.14 18.91
CA ASP A 125 13.94 -1.47 19.51
C ASP A 125 12.70 -0.75 18.97
N LYS A 126 12.86 0.09 17.94
CA LYS A 126 11.76 0.76 17.25
C LYS A 126 11.45 0.07 15.92
N ILE A 127 10.18 -0.26 15.71
CA ILE A 127 9.68 -0.76 14.43
C ILE A 127 9.20 0.42 13.60
N SER A 128 9.67 0.52 12.35
CA SER A 128 9.25 1.56 11.39
C SER A 128 9.34 1.04 9.96
N PHE A 129 8.71 1.75 9.03
CA PHE A 129 8.96 1.54 7.62
C PHE A 129 10.38 1.97 7.24
N SER A 130 11.04 1.16 6.43
CA SER A 130 12.37 1.36 5.85
C SER A 130 12.38 1.00 4.36
N ASP A 131 13.53 1.20 3.73
CA ASP A 131 13.81 0.76 2.35
C ASP A 131 12.77 1.26 1.36
N GLU A 132 12.32 2.52 1.52
CA GLU A 132 11.30 3.14 0.68
C GLU A 132 11.66 3.00 -0.81
N ALA A 133 10.69 2.57 -1.61
CA ALA A 133 10.79 2.59 -3.06
C ALA A 133 9.49 3.11 -3.68
N THR A 134 9.61 3.85 -4.78
CA THR A 134 8.46 4.30 -5.57
C THR A 134 7.88 3.11 -6.33
N PHE A 135 6.59 2.82 -6.12
CA PHE A 135 5.86 1.84 -6.93
C PHE A 135 5.25 2.53 -8.16
N ILE A 136 4.48 3.60 -7.94
CA ILE A 136 3.88 4.44 -8.99
C ILE A 136 3.95 5.90 -8.55
N ASN A 137 4.20 6.82 -9.48
CA ASN A 137 4.12 8.25 -9.23
C ASN A 137 3.61 8.98 -10.47
N ASN A 138 2.31 9.25 -10.53
CA ASN A 138 1.73 9.97 -11.67
C ASN A 138 2.11 11.45 -11.67
N VAL A 139 2.33 12.06 -10.49
CA VAL A 139 2.71 13.48 -10.37
C VAL A 139 4.05 13.76 -11.03
N ALA A 140 5.06 12.95 -10.74
CA ALA A 140 6.41 13.17 -11.25
C ALA A 140 6.62 12.63 -12.67
N ASN A 141 5.90 11.57 -13.07
CA ASN A 141 6.22 10.84 -14.29
C ASN A 141 5.32 11.19 -15.48
N THR A 142 4.00 11.15 -15.29
CA THR A 142 3.05 11.14 -16.42
C THR A 142 2.15 12.37 -16.47
N GLY A 143 1.88 13.00 -15.33
CA GLY A 143 0.85 14.04 -15.19
C GLY A 143 -0.59 13.54 -15.43
N VAL A 144 -0.77 12.25 -15.72
CA VAL A 144 -2.09 11.65 -16.04
C VAL A 144 -2.37 10.41 -15.18
N PRO A 145 -3.65 10.13 -14.84
CA PRO A 145 -4.01 8.97 -14.03
C PRO A 145 -3.75 7.64 -14.75
N SER A 146 -3.45 6.59 -13.98
CA SER A 146 -3.42 5.22 -14.48
C SER A 146 -4.84 4.68 -14.66
N VAL A 147 -5.20 4.27 -15.87
CA VAL A 147 -6.51 3.70 -16.17
C VAL A 147 -6.49 2.18 -15.99
N ASP A 148 -7.40 1.68 -15.17
CA ASP A 148 -7.64 0.25 -14.92
C ASP A 148 -6.36 -0.56 -14.63
N PRO A 149 -5.55 -0.15 -13.63
CA PRO A 149 -4.28 -0.82 -13.38
C PRO A 149 -4.50 -2.27 -12.92
N ALA A 150 -3.67 -3.20 -13.43
CA ALA A 150 -3.78 -4.62 -13.09
C ALA A 150 -3.55 -4.93 -11.60
N TYR A 151 -2.85 -4.05 -10.87
CA TYR A 151 -2.69 -4.14 -9.42
C TYR A 151 -3.97 -3.80 -8.65
N TYR A 152 -4.96 -3.21 -9.32
CA TYR A 152 -6.29 -3.03 -8.77
C TYR A 152 -7.23 -4.12 -9.27
N TYR A 153 -7.30 -4.36 -10.58
CA TYR A 153 -8.14 -5.41 -11.16
C TYR A 153 -7.48 -5.93 -12.44
N VAL A 154 -7.13 -7.21 -12.48
CA VAL A 154 -6.62 -7.84 -13.71
C VAL A 154 -7.77 -8.47 -14.49
N LYS A 155 -7.71 -8.37 -15.81
CA LYS A 155 -8.71 -8.99 -16.70
C LYS A 155 -8.50 -10.51 -16.73
N SER A 156 -9.58 -11.29 -16.70
CA SER A 156 -9.54 -12.75 -16.87
C SER A 156 -8.79 -13.17 -18.14
N SER A 157 -8.97 -12.41 -19.23
CA SER A 157 -8.24 -12.60 -20.49
C SER A 157 -6.71 -12.46 -20.35
N VAL A 158 -6.23 -11.55 -19.50
CA VAL A 158 -4.80 -11.32 -19.24
C VAL A 158 -4.21 -12.48 -18.44
N ILE A 159 -4.91 -12.94 -17.39
CA ILE A 159 -4.48 -14.12 -16.61
C ILE A 159 -4.37 -15.34 -17.52
N LYS A 160 -5.42 -15.61 -18.33
CA LYS A 160 -5.45 -16.75 -19.24
C LYS A 160 -4.30 -16.71 -20.26
N ALA A 161 -4.03 -15.53 -20.83
CA ALA A 161 -2.92 -15.34 -21.75
C ALA A 161 -1.56 -15.62 -21.09
N TYR A 162 -1.35 -15.10 -19.88
CA TYR A 162 -0.12 -15.34 -19.13
C TYR A 162 0.09 -16.82 -18.79
N ASN A 163 -0.94 -17.47 -18.26
CA ASN A 163 -0.91 -18.90 -17.93
C ASN A 163 -0.63 -19.78 -19.16
N THR A 164 -1.23 -19.44 -20.30
CA THR A 164 -0.99 -20.16 -21.56
C THR A 164 0.43 -19.96 -22.06
N ALA A 165 0.94 -18.72 -22.06
CA ALA A 165 2.27 -18.40 -22.56
C ALA A 165 3.40 -18.97 -21.69
N ASN A 166 3.17 -19.13 -20.39
CA ASN A 166 4.20 -19.53 -19.43
C ASN A 166 4.00 -20.95 -18.86
N SER A 167 2.94 -21.66 -19.27
CA SER A 167 2.57 -22.96 -18.69
C SER A 167 2.43 -22.93 -17.17
N THR A 168 1.75 -21.90 -16.65
CA THR A 168 1.51 -21.66 -15.22
C THR A 168 0.01 -21.67 -14.90
N THR A 169 -0.32 -21.58 -13.61
CA THR A 169 -1.69 -21.47 -13.09
C THR A 169 -1.78 -20.36 -12.06
N VAL A 170 -1.32 -19.16 -12.41
CA VAL A 170 -1.42 -18.00 -11.51
C VAL A 170 -2.86 -17.49 -11.47
N GLU A 171 -3.23 -16.92 -10.34
CA GLU A 171 -4.55 -16.36 -10.07
C GLU A 171 -4.48 -14.82 -9.93
N ARG A 172 -5.60 -14.18 -9.59
CA ARG A 172 -5.71 -12.72 -9.46
C ARG A 172 -4.69 -12.11 -8.50
N ASN A 173 -4.41 -12.77 -7.38
CA ASN A 173 -3.44 -12.32 -6.35
C ASN A 173 -1.99 -12.20 -6.87
N PHE A 174 -1.67 -12.80 -8.02
CA PHE A 174 -0.39 -12.59 -8.71
C PHE A 174 -0.26 -11.18 -9.32
N TYR A 175 -1.38 -10.50 -9.51
CA TYR A 175 -1.49 -9.15 -10.06
C TYR A 175 -2.03 -8.16 -9.02
N GLU A 176 -3.14 -8.50 -8.37
CA GLU A 176 -3.97 -7.58 -7.61
C GLU A 176 -3.47 -7.39 -6.17
N ILE A 177 -3.60 -6.17 -5.65
CA ILE A 177 -3.38 -5.81 -4.25
C ILE A 177 -4.76 -5.78 -3.57
N GLU A 178 -5.13 -6.89 -2.92
CA GLU A 178 -6.48 -7.07 -2.35
C GLU A 178 -6.85 -5.98 -1.33
N GLY A 179 -5.89 -5.54 -0.51
CA GLY A 179 -6.11 -4.48 0.46
C GLY A 179 -6.42 -3.10 -0.17
N LEU A 180 -5.97 -2.86 -1.41
CA LEU A 180 -6.35 -1.68 -2.16
C LEU A 180 -7.83 -1.75 -2.57
N GLN A 181 -8.27 -2.89 -3.13
CA GLN A 181 -9.67 -3.12 -3.48
C GLN A 181 -10.59 -3.01 -2.26
N GLU A 182 -10.15 -3.53 -1.11
CA GLU A 182 -10.90 -3.46 0.15
C GLU A 182 -11.14 -2.00 0.57
N ALA A 183 -10.09 -1.17 0.58
CA ALA A 183 -10.18 0.20 1.07
C ALA A 183 -10.80 1.19 0.08
N LEU A 184 -10.64 1.00 -1.23
CA LEU A 184 -11.19 1.94 -2.23
C LEU A 184 -12.72 2.07 -2.17
N LYS A 185 -13.42 1.06 -1.63
CA LYS A 185 -14.88 1.09 -1.40
C LYS A 185 -15.34 2.20 -0.46
N PHE A 186 -14.44 2.74 0.36
CA PHE A 186 -14.72 3.83 1.30
C PHE A 186 -14.47 5.22 0.72
N PHE A 187 -14.08 5.29 -0.55
CA PHE A 187 -13.83 6.54 -1.26
C PHE A 187 -14.82 6.72 -2.40
N LYS A 188 -15.03 7.98 -2.77
CA LYS A 188 -15.79 8.35 -3.96
C LYS A 188 -14.85 8.79 -5.08
N SER A 189 -15.25 8.52 -6.31
CA SER A 189 -14.61 9.01 -7.52
C SER A 189 -15.22 10.35 -7.94
N PHE A 190 -14.36 11.25 -8.43
CA PHE A 190 -14.80 12.46 -9.11
C PHE A 190 -15.38 12.07 -10.47
N ASP A 191 -16.56 12.59 -10.80
CA ASP A 191 -17.16 12.45 -12.13
C ASP A 191 -16.92 13.73 -12.94
N ASN A 192 -16.50 13.58 -14.19
CA ASN A 192 -16.29 14.68 -15.15
C ASN A 192 -15.31 15.76 -14.70
N ARG A 193 -14.40 15.45 -13.77
CA ARG A 193 -13.30 16.34 -13.42
C ARG A 193 -12.24 16.28 -14.51
N ASP A 194 -11.79 17.44 -14.97
CA ASP A 194 -10.72 17.50 -15.96
C ASP A 194 -9.42 16.99 -15.32
N ILE A 195 -8.74 16.09 -16.03
CA ILE A 195 -7.45 15.54 -15.59
C ILE A 195 -6.35 16.61 -15.62
N ALA A 196 -6.54 17.70 -16.37
CA ALA A 196 -5.65 18.85 -16.40
C ALA A 196 -5.84 19.80 -15.21
N GLU A 197 -6.91 19.66 -14.43
CA GLU A 197 -7.04 20.41 -13.19
C GLU A 197 -5.98 19.96 -12.18
N ASP A 198 -5.48 20.93 -11.41
CA ASP A 198 -4.56 20.66 -10.31
C ASP A 198 -5.13 19.59 -9.37
N TYR A 199 -4.33 18.54 -9.16
CA TYR A 199 -4.70 17.46 -8.26
C TYR A 199 -4.83 17.98 -6.83
N ASN A 200 -5.74 17.37 -6.08
CA ASN A 200 -5.93 17.60 -4.66
C ASN A 200 -6.25 16.26 -3.99
N MET A 201 -5.20 15.56 -3.55
CA MET A 201 -5.28 14.17 -3.13
C MET A 201 -6.38 13.99 -2.07
N GLN A 202 -7.21 12.98 -2.30
CA GLN A 202 -8.46 12.77 -1.58
C GLN A 202 -8.31 11.83 -0.38
N GLY A 203 -7.19 11.12 -0.29
CA GLY A 203 -7.00 10.12 0.74
C GLY A 203 -5.64 9.44 0.78
N VAL A 204 -5.52 8.62 1.82
CA VAL A 204 -4.39 7.73 2.08
C VAL A 204 -4.92 6.32 2.33
N ILE A 205 -4.26 5.31 1.76
CA ILE A 205 -4.47 3.89 2.10
C ILE A 205 -3.10 3.28 2.40
N ILE A 206 -2.94 2.65 3.56
CA ILE A 206 -1.78 1.86 3.95
C ILE A 206 -2.19 0.39 3.93
N VAL A 207 -1.61 -0.38 3.00
CA VAL A 207 -1.84 -1.81 2.85
C VAL A 207 -0.65 -2.57 3.46
N PRO A 208 -0.84 -3.34 4.55
CA PRO A 208 0.23 -4.17 5.09
C PRO A 208 0.59 -5.30 4.11
N SER A 209 1.79 -5.86 4.23
CA SER A 209 2.30 -6.84 3.24
C SER A 209 1.39 -8.05 3.05
N ARG A 210 0.78 -8.54 4.14
CA ARG A 210 -0.19 -9.65 4.14
C ARG A 210 -1.48 -9.40 3.33
N ALA A 211 -1.82 -8.14 3.08
CA ALA A 211 -2.97 -7.72 2.26
C ALA A 211 -2.52 -7.17 0.88
N ALA A 212 -1.22 -7.32 0.57
CA ALA A 212 -0.63 -7.09 -0.73
C ALA A 212 -0.12 -8.42 -1.29
N PHE A 213 1.19 -8.61 -1.45
CA PHE A 213 1.78 -9.81 -2.04
C PHE A 213 2.34 -10.81 -1.02
N ALA A 214 2.29 -10.51 0.29
CA ALA A 214 2.82 -11.38 1.35
C ALA A 214 4.20 -11.97 0.99
N ARG A 215 4.34 -13.30 0.98
CA ARG A 215 5.56 -13.99 0.51
C ARG A 215 5.42 -14.54 -0.91
N ASP A 216 4.33 -14.24 -1.58
CA ASP A 216 3.99 -14.79 -2.87
C ASP A 216 4.76 -14.08 -3.98
N ASN A 217 4.94 -14.76 -5.11
CA ASN A 217 5.43 -14.10 -6.30
C ASN A 217 4.33 -13.20 -6.87
N SER A 218 4.73 -12.12 -7.55
CA SER A 218 3.83 -11.28 -8.33
C SER A 218 4.38 -11.08 -9.73
N ILE A 219 3.53 -10.63 -10.67
CA ILE A 219 3.99 -10.20 -12.01
C ILE A 219 5.00 -9.05 -11.92
N TYR A 220 5.01 -8.31 -10.82
CA TYR A 220 5.91 -7.19 -10.56
C TYR A 220 7.25 -7.63 -9.97
N GLY A 221 7.44 -8.93 -9.76
CA GLY A 221 8.67 -9.55 -9.27
C GLY A 221 8.65 -9.83 -7.77
N THR A 222 9.67 -10.57 -7.32
CA THR A 222 9.87 -10.95 -5.91
C THR A 222 10.27 -9.77 -5.02
N VAL A 223 10.70 -8.66 -5.61
CA VAL A 223 11.07 -7.44 -4.89
C VAL A 223 9.95 -6.89 -4.02
N TYR A 224 8.68 -7.23 -4.30
CA TYR A 224 7.52 -6.78 -3.53
C TYR A 224 7.07 -7.76 -2.43
N GLN A 225 7.80 -8.84 -2.20
CA GLN A 225 7.55 -9.75 -1.07
C GLN A 225 7.85 -9.07 0.27
N ASN A 226 6.97 -9.31 1.24
CA ASN A 226 6.99 -8.74 2.59
C ASN A 226 7.02 -7.21 2.60
N ARG A 227 6.48 -6.57 1.56
CA ARG A 227 6.41 -5.12 1.47
C ARG A 227 4.99 -4.60 1.67
N SER A 228 4.90 -3.55 2.47
CA SER A 228 3.69 -2.76 2.64
C SER A 228 3.63 -1.66 1.57
N PHE A 229 2.42 -1.17 1.27
CA PHE A 229 2.18 -0.13 0.27
C PHE A 229 1.42 1.04 0.89
N VAL A 230 1.86 2.26 0.60
CA VAL A 230 1.17 3.49 0.98
C VAL A 230 0.73 4.20 -0.28
N PHE A 231 -0.58 4.25 -0.49
CA PHE A 231 -1.23 4.94 -1.59
C PHE A 231 -1.68 6.32 -1.15
N ASN A 232 -1.27 7.35 -1.87
CA ASN A 232 -1.80 8.71 -1.75
C ASN A 232 -2.35 9.14 -3.10
N PHE A 233 -3.65 9.45 -3.17
CA PHE A 233 -4.35 9.34 -4.45
C PHE A 233 -5.54 10.27 -4.61
N GLN A 234 -6.02 10.32 -5.85
CA GLN A 234 -7.32 10.83 -6.26
C GLN A 234 -7.94 9.89 -7.32
N LEU A 235 -9.25 9.69 -7.26
CA LEU A 235 -10.00 8.83 -8.19
C LEU A 235 -10.82 9.65 -9.18
N TYR A 236 -10.85 9.21 -10.44
CA TYR A 236 -11.58 9.87 -11.51
C TYR A 236 -12.44 8.85 -12.27
N ASN A 237 -13.59 9.32 -12.74
CA ASN A 237 -14.43 8.70 -13.75
C ASN A 237 -14.65 7.19 -13.57
N THR A 238 -14.79 6.74 -12.32
CA THR A 238 -15.02 5.33 -12.01
C THR A 238 -16.31 4.86 -12.69
N ARG A 239 -16.32 3.64 -13.23
CA ARG A 239 -17.52 3.09 -13.86
C ARG A 239 -17.64 1.60 -13.73
N THR A 240 -18.88 1.13 -13.78
CA THR A 240 -19.17 -0.29 -13.89
C THR A 240 -18.46 -0.88 -15.09
N ARG A 241 -17.74 -1.98 -14.84
CA ARG A 241 -17.06 -2.75 -15.88
C ARG A 241 -18.09 -3.42 -16.79
N LEU A 242 -17.88 -3.32 -18.09
CA LEU A 242 -18.70 -4.01 -19.07
C LEU A 242 -18.24 -5.47 -19.21
N PRO A 243 -19.14 -6.43 -19.53
CA PRO A 243 -18.77 -7.84 -19.64
C PRO A 243 -17.61 -8.14 -20.62
N LYS A 244 -17.43 -7.32 -21.65
CA LYS A 244 -16.34 -7.45 -22.64
C LYS A 244 -14.98 -6.94 -22.16
N GLU A 245 -14.91 -6.36 -20.96
CA GLU A 245 -13.72 -5.73 -20.39
C GLU A 245 -13.07 -6.59 -19.30
N ASP A 246 -13.57 -7.81 -19.10
CA ASP A 246 -12.96 -8.87 -18.30
C ASP A 246 -12.24 -9.90 -19.19
#